data_AF-A0A7W0XBW9-F1
#
_entry.id   AF-A0A7W0XBW9-F1
#
_cell.length_a   1.000
_cell.length_b   1.000
_cell.length_c   1.000
_cell.angle_alpha   90.00
_cell.angle_beta   90.00
_cell.angle_gamma   90.00
#
_symmetry.space_group_name_H-M   'P 1'
#
loop_
_entity.id
_entity.type
_entity.pdbx_description
1 polymer ?
#
loop_
_entity_poly.entity_id
_entity_poly.type
_entity_poly.pdbx_seq_one_letter_code
_entity_poly.pdbx_strand_id
1 'polypeptide(L)'
;QVRSVVAHELGHVHDSDLSRGLTWVLIVAFPGAWLVQLVTERITRARGVPAALPALALALGLVSFGLMSGSNALSRPVEAHADAFALRLTDDPKAFIALERSLAVRNLGDPDPPAAFQLLFGTHPTTKQRIGFGEAWKKGDGRADALSGRSRRPARGGS
;
A
#
# COMPACT_ATOMS: atom_id res chain seq x y z
N GLN A 1 9.37 -17.08 -11.66
CA GLN A 1 9.55 -16.06 -10.61
C GLN A 1 10.02 -14.74 -11.21
N VAL A 2 11.20 -14.66 -11.86
CA VAL A 2 11.70 -13.40 -12.47
C VAL A 2 10.68 -12.73 -13.42
N ARG A 3 10.06 -13.50 -14.32
CA ARG A 3 8.99 -12.96 -15.20
C ARG A 3 7.82 -12.34 -14.44
N SER A 4 7.48 -12.88 -13.26
CA SER A 4 6.41 -12.35 -12.41
C SER A 4 6.79 -11.02 -11.79
N VAL A 5 8.04 -10.87 -11.32
CA VAL A 5 8.57 -9.59 -10.83
C VAL A 5 8.56 -8.56 -11.94
N VAL A 6 9.13 -8.88 -13.10
CA VAL A 6 9.18 -7.95 -14.25
C VAL A 6 7.78 -7.55 -14.69
N ALA A 7 6.83 -8.49 -14.73
CA ALA A 7 5.45 -8.18 -15.08
C ALA A 7 4.76 -7.28 -14.05
N HIS A 8 5.06 -7.45 -12.75
CA HIS A 8 4.57 -6.57 -11.69
C HIS A 8 5.12 -5.13 -11.85
N GLU A 9 6.42 -4.97 -12.08
CA GLU A 9 7.03 -3.65 -12.35
C GLU A 9 6.45 -2.98 -13.61
N LEU A 10 6.19 -3.77 -14.66
CA LEU A 10 5.50 -3.27 -15.86
C LEU A 10 4.06 -2.84 -15.56
N GLY A 11 3.40 -3.46 -14.58
CA GLY A 11 2.08 -3.03 -14.08
C GLY A 11 2.11 -1.59 -13.56
N HIS A 12 3.13 -1.24 -12.77
CA HIS A 12 3.30 0.14 -12.28
C HIS A 12 3.54 1.15 -13.40
N VAL A 13 4.32 0.76 -14.42
CA VAL A 13 4.56 1.59 -15.59
C VAL A 13 3.27 1.77 -16.40
N HIS A 14 2.53 0.69 -16.63
CA HIS A 14 1.25 0.71 -17.34
C HIS A 14 0.24 1.64 -16.65
N ASP A 15 0.16 1.60 -15.32
CA ASP A 15 -0.79 2.40 -14.55
C ASP A 15 -0.27 3.81 -14.22
N SER A 16 0.96 4.15 -14.63
CA SER A 16 1.62 5.44 -14.36
C SER A 16 1.69 5.78 -12.86
N ASP A 17 1.98 4.77 -12.04
CA ASP A 17 1.93 4.94 -10.58
C ASP A 17 2.97 5.92 -10.05
N LEU A 18 4.11 6.07 -10.72
CA LEU A 18 5.13 7.05 -10.37
C LEU A 18 4.59 8.49 -10.44
N SER A 19 3.87 8.84 -11.51
CA SER A 19 3.34 10.20 -11.69
C SER A 19 2.20 10.46 -10.71
N ARG A 20 1.37 9.45 -10.43
CA ARG A 20 0.33 9.50 -9.39
C ARG A 20 0.95 9.69 -8.00
N GLY A 21 2.02 8.95 -7.69
CA GLY A 21 2.76 9.08 -6.43
C GLY A 21 3.39 10.46 -6.27
N LEU A 22 4.00 11.01 -7.33
CA LEU A 22 4.54 12.37 -7.29
C LEU A 22 3.43 13.42 -7.11
N THR A 23 2.31 13.26 -7.81
CA THR A 23 1.14 14.13 -7.65
C THR A 23 0.62 14.08 -6.21
N TRP A 24 0.55 12.90 -5.61
CA TRP A 24 0.19 12.72 -4.21
C TRP A 24 1.15 13.48 -3.29
N VAL A 25 2.47 13.34 -3.47
CA VAL A 25 3.48 14.07 -2.69
C VAL A 25 3.26 15.58 -2.78
N LEU A 26 3.03 16.12 -3.99
CA LEU A 26 2.78 17.55 -4.17
C LEU A 26 1.50 18.02 -3.47
N ILE A 27 0.45 17.19 -3.49
CA ILE A 27 -0.82 17.48 -2.82
C ILE A 27 -0.66 17.50 -1.29
N VAL A 28 0.11 16.57 -0.71
CA VAL A 28 0.20 16.42 0.76
C VAL A 28 1.33 17.21 1.41
N ALA A 29 2.38 17.57 0.67
CA ALA A 29 3.55 18.24 1.24
C ALA A 29 3.20 19.62 1.85
N PHE A 30 2.49 20.47 1.11
CA PHE A 30 2.13 21.81 1.60
C PHE A 30 1.12 21.76 2.76
N PRO A 31 -0.02 21.02 2.66
CA PRO A 31 -0.94 20.89 3.78
C PRO A 31 -0.29 20.22 5.00
N GLY A 32 0.60 19.24 4.79
CA GLY A 32 1.34 18.58 5.86
C GLY A 32 2.25 19.54 6.62
N ALA A 33 3.06 20.32 5.89
CA ALA A 33 3.92 21.35 6.49
C ALA A 33 3.10 22.43 7.23
N TRP A 34 1.99 22.87 6.62
CA TRP A 34 1.09 23.83 7.25
C TRP A 34 0.46 23.27 8.53
N LEU A 35 0.02 22.01 8.52
CA LEU A 35 -0.53 21.35 9.72
C LEU A 35 0.52 21.23 10.83
N VAL A 36 1.76 20.87 10.49
CA VAL A 36 2.87 20.85 11.45
C VAL A 36 3.06 22.22 12.10
N GLN A 37 3.07 23.30 11.30
CA GLN A 37 3.14 24.66 11.82
C GLN A 37 1.97 24.98 12.77
N LEU A 38 0.72 24.71 12.35
CA LEU A 38 -0.47 24.99 13.15
C LEU A 38 -0.46 24.27 14.50
N VAL A 39 -0.09 22.98 14.52
CA VAL A 39 -0.02 22.18 15.75
C VAL A 39 1.11 22.68 16.65
N THR A 40 2.28 22.98 16.08
CA THR A 40 3.42 23.54 16.81
C THR A 40 3.03 24.83 17.50
N GLU A 41 2.52 25.81 16.74
CA GLU A 41 2.09 27.10 17.27
C GLU A 41 1.01 26.95 18.36
N ARG A 42 0.04 26.05 18.15
CA ARG A 42 -1.05 25.83 19.11
C ARG A 42 -0.52 25.36 20.46
N ILE A 43 0.45 24.44 20.46
CA ILE A 43 1.08 23.91 21.67
C ILE A 43 1.99 24.96 22.30
N THR A 44 2.84 25.63 21.51
CA THR A 44 3.73 26.68 22.00
C THR A 44 2.95 27.84 22.63
N ARG A 45 1.85 28.29 22.02
CA ARG A 45 0.97 29.33 22.62
C ARG A 45 0.39 28.90 23.96
N ALA A 46 0.10 27.61 24.14
CA ALA A 46 -0.49 27.10 25.37
C ALA A 46 0.54 26.79 26.48
N ARG A 47 1.80 26.52 26.12
CA ARG A 47 2.84 26.02 27.03
C ARG A 47 4.05 26.95 27.17
N GLY A 48 4.13 28.00 26.36
CA GLY A 48 5.24 28.96 26.33
C GLY A 48 6.35 28.57 25.34
N VAL A 49 7.24 29.54 25.07
CA VAL A 49 8.36 29.42 24.12
C VAL A 49 9.30 28.22 24.39
N PRO A 50 9.63 27.83 25.66
CA PRO A 50 10.46 26.65 25.91
C PRO A 50 9.88 25.35 25.34
N ALA A 51 8.56 25.28 25.13
CA ALA A 51 7.91 24.12 24.54
C ALA A 51 7.95 24.10 23.01
N ALA A 52 8.53 25.09 22.33
CA ALA A 52 8.52 25.19 20.87
C ALA A 52 9.19 24.00 20.17
N LEU A 53 10.39 23.60 20.61
CA LEU A 53 11.10 22.46 20.01
C LEU A 53 10.40 21.11 20.30
N PRO A 54 10.00 20.79 21.54
CA PRO A 54 9.19 19.60 21.80
C PRO A 54 7.86 19.58 21.03
N ALA A 55 7.20 20.74 20.91
CA ALA A 55 5.95 20.88 20.15
C ALA A 55 6.17 20.59 18.66
N LEU A 56 7.25 21.11 18.08
CA LEU A 56 7.62 20.86 16.69
C LEU A 56 7.92 19.38 16.46
N ALA A 57 8.71 18.75 17.32
CA ALA A 57 9.04 17.33 17.21
C ALA A 57 7.77 16.45 17.30
N LEU A 58 6.88 16.76 18.25
CA LEU A 58 5.60 16.06 18.39
C LEU A 58 4.70 16.27 17.17
N ALA A 59 4.59 17.50 16.67
CA ALA A 59 3.79 17.83 15.50
C ALA A 59 4.31 17.09 14.26
N LEU A 60 5.63 17.12 14.03
CA LEU A 60 6.27 16.35 12.96
C LEU A 60 5.96 14.86 13.09
N GLY A 61 6.15 14.27 14.28
CA GLY A 61 5.89 12.85 14.52
C GLY A 61 4.44 12.46 14.21
N LEU A 62 3.47 13.21 14.76
CA LEU A 62 2.04 12.92 14.58
C LEU A 62 1.58 13.10 13.13
N VAL A 63 1.97 14.20 12.48
CA VAL A 63 1.57 14.48 11.09
C VAL A 63 2.23 13.49 10.14
N SER A 64 3.52 13.21 10.32
CA SER A 64 4.25 12.25 9.48
C SER A 64 3.67 10.85 9.63
N PHE A 65 3.36 10.43 10.87
CA PHE A 65 2.72 9.14 11.12
C PHE A 65 1.36 9.04 10.42
N GLY A 66 0.50 10.06 10.55
CA GLY A 66 -0.80 10.09 9.89
C GLY A 66 -0.70 10.03 8.36
N LEU A 67 0.19 10.85 7.77
CA LEU A 67 0.43 10.86 6.32
C LEU A 67 1.00 9.53 5.82
N MET A 68 1.93 8.93 6.57
CA MET A 68 2.50 7.62 6.25
C MET A 68 1.42 6.54 6.27
N SER A 69 0.65 6.41 7.36
CA SER A 69 -0.41 5.39 7.45
C SER A 69 -1.48 5.57 6.38
N GLY A 70 -1.86 6.81 6.07
CA GLY A 70 -2.76 7.11 4.95
C GLY A 70 -2.18 6.71 3.60
N SER A 71 -0.92 7.04 3.34
CA SER A 71 -0.22 6.69 2.09
C SER A 71 -0.07 5.17 1.93
N ASN A 72 0.26 4.46 3.01
CA ASN A 72 0.33 3.00 3.05
C ASN A 72 -1.01 2.35 2.71
N ALA A 73 -2.13 2.93 3.16
CA ALA A 73 -3.46 2.42 2.80
C ALA A 73 -3.78 2.62 1.31
N LEU A 74 -3.34 3.75 0.73
CA LEU A 74 -3.54 4.07 -0.69
C LEU A 74 -2.60 3.29 -1.62
N SER A 75 -1.46 2.79 -1.13
CA SER A 75 -0.54 1.97 -1.94
C SER A 75 -1.04 0.53 -2.12
N ARG A 76 -1.78 -0.06 -1.17
CA ARG A 76 -2.19 -1.48 -1.29
C ARG A 76 -3.00 -1.81 -2.54
N PRO A 77 -3.99 -0.98 -2.95
CA PRO A 77 -4.71 -1.23 -4.20
C PRO A 77 -3.81 -1.15 -5.43
N VAL A 78 -2.81 -0.25 -5.41
CA VAL A 78 -1.82 -0.10 -6.49
C VAL A 78 -1.02 -1.39 -6.65
N GLU A 79 -0.48 -1.91 -5.54
CA GLU A 79 0.22 -3.20 -5.50
C GLU A 79 -0.67 -4.37 -5.95
N ALA A 80 -1.93 -4.39 -5.51
CA ALA A 80 -2.88 -5.43 -5.92
C ALA A 80 -3.19 -5.38 -7.42
N HIS A 81 -3.23 -4.19 -8.04
CA HIS A 81 -3.39 -4.04 -9.48
C HIS A 81 -2.16 -4.53 -10.25
N ALA A 82 -0.96 -4.21 -9.77
CA ALA A 82 0.29 -4.70 -10.33
C ALA A 82 0.40 -6.24 -10.24
N ASP A 83 0.00 -6.84 -9.12
CA ASP A 83 -0.09 -8.30 -8.96
C ASP A 83 -1.08 -8.93 -9.94
N ALA A 84 -2.26 -8.33 -10.09
CA ALA A 84 -3.27 -8.80 -11.03
C ALA A 84 -2.78 -8.66 -12.48
N PHE A 85 -2.04 -7.59 -12.80
CA PHE A 85 -1.40 -7.41 -14.10
C PHE A 85 -0.33 -8.49 -14.34
N ALA A 86 0.50 -8.79 -13.35
CA ALA A 86 1.51 -9.83 -13.45
C ALA A 86 0.89 -11.22 -13.72
N LEU A 87 -0.18 -11.57 -13.01
CA LEU A 87 -0.94 -12.81 -13.25
C LEU A 87 -1.55 -12.85 -14.64
N ARG A 88 -2.15 -11.75 -15.12
CA ARG A 88 -2.72 -11.65 -16.48
C ARG A 88 -1.65 -11.79 -17.57
N LEU A 89 -0.52 -11.11 -17.41
CA LEU A 89 0.52 -11.04 -18.44
C LEU A 89 1.32 -12.33 -18.54
N THR A 90 1.59 -12.98 -17.40
CA THR A 90 2.42 -14.19 -17.36
C THR A 90 1.62 -15.48 -17.45
N ASP A 91 0.35 -15.45 -17.04
CA ASP A 91 -0.52 -16.61 -16.86
C ASP A 91 0.13 -17.78 -16.09
N ASP A 92 1.03 -17.45 -15.14
CA ASP A 92 1.78 -18.44 -14.36
C ASP A 92 1.55 -18.25 -12.85
N PRO A 93 0.38 -18.66 -12.34
CA PRO A 93 0.06 -18.52 -10.91
C PRO A 93 1.00 -19.34 -10.02
N LYS A 94 1.61 -20.42 -10.54
CA LYS A 94 2.56 -21.24 -9.79
C LYS A 94 3.84 -20.46 -9.53
N ALA A 95 4.38 -19.79 -10.55
CA ALA A 95 5.55 -18.94 -10.39
C ALA A 95 5.29 -17.71 -9.51
N PHE A 96 4.08 -17.13 -9.57
CA PHE A 96 3.66 -16.04 -8.70
C PHE A 96 3.64 -16.47 -7.22
N ILE A 97 2.94 -17.57 -6.89
CA ILE A 97 2.87 -18.09 -5.51
C ILE A 97 4.27 -18.45 -4.98
N ALA A 98 5.11 -19.06 -5.82
CA ALA A 98 6.47 -19.42 -5.43
C ALA A 98 7.34 -18.18 -5.15
N LEU A 99 7.13 -17.08 -5.89
CA LEU A 99 7.78 -15.80 -5.62
C LEU A 99 7.34 -15.25 -4.25
N GLU A 100 6.04 -15.14 -3.99
CA GLU A 100 5.51 -14.62 -2.72
C GLU A 100 6.02 -15.40 -1.50
N ARG A 101 6.02 -16.74 -1.59
CA ARG A 101 6.59 -17.60 -0.54
C ARG A 101 8.08 -17.34 -0.34
N SER A 102 8.85 -17.24 -1.44
CA SER A 102 10.28 -16.97 -1.35
C SER A 102 10.57 -15.60 -0.74
N LEU A 103 9.77 -14.58 -1.04
CA LEU A 103 9.93 -13.25 -0.47
C LEU A 103 9.63 -13.24 1.03
N ALA A 104 8.53 -13.88 1.45
CA ALA A 104 8.17 -13.99 2.86
C ALA A 104 9.26 -14.70 3.68
N VAL A 105 9.81 -15.81 3.17
CA VAL A 105 10.89 -16.54 3.86
C VAL A 105 12.16 -15.70 3.93
N ARG A 106 12.58 -15.06 2.83
CA ARG A 106 13.82 -14.26 2.79
C ARG A 106 13.75 -13.01 3.66
N ASN A 107 12.58 -12.39 3.76
CA ASN A 107 12.37 -11.18 4.54
C ASN A 107 11.92 -11.45 5.97
N LEU A 108 11.84 -12.72 6.40
CA LEU A 108 11.24 -13.13 7.68
C LEU A 108 9.87 -12.48 7.91
N GLY A 109 9.10 -12.33 6.83
CA GLY A 109 7.82 -11.65 6.84
C GLY A 109 6.73 -12.53 7.43
N ASP A 110 5.95 -11.98 8.36
CA ASP A 110 4.70 -12.59 8.81
C ASP A 110 3.71 -12.64 7.64
N PRO A 111 3.24 -13.83 7.21
CA PRO A 111 2.28 -13.92 6.12
C PRO A 111 0.90 -13.34 6.42
N ASP A 112 0.53 -13.25 7.70
CA ASP A 112 -0.79 -12.85 8.17
C ASP A 112 -0.69 -11.93 9.41
N PRO A 113 -0.06 -10.75 9.27
CA PRO A 113 0.19 -9.86 10.39
C PRO A 113 -1.12 -9.35 11.01
N PRO A 114 -1.11 -8.98 12.31
CA PRO A 114 -2.29 -8.44 12.98
C PRO A 114 -2.92 -7.28 12.21
N ALA A 115 -4.26 -7.26 12.12
CA ALA A 115 -4.98 -6.31 11.28
C ALA A 115 -4.65 -4.83 11.57
N ALA A 116 -4.45 -4.47 12.84
CA ALA A 116 -4.06 -3.11 13.22
C ALA A 116 -2.66 -2.75 12.73
N PHE A 117 -1.71 -3.70 12.80
CA PHE A 117 -0.36 -3.51 12.28
C PHE A 117 -0.39 -3.36 10.76
N GLN A 118 -1.10 -4.27 10.08
CA GLN A 118 -1.30 -4.20 8.64
C GLN A 118 -1.94 -2.87 8.23
N LEU A 119 -2.94 -2.39 8.97
CA LEU A 119 -3.62 -1.13 8.67
C LEU A 119 -2.70 0.07 8.75
N LEU A 120 -1.86 0.16 9.79
CA LEU A 120 -1.01 1.33 10.05
C LEU A 120 0.29 1.32 9.23
N PHE A 121 0.88 0.14 9.03
CA PHE A 121 2.24 -0.01 8.50
C PHE A 121 2.34 -0.81 7.20
N GLY A 122 1.32 -1.61 6.86
CA GLY A 122 1.35 -2.43 5.66
C GLY A 122 1.25 -1.58 4.39
N THR A 123 2.26 -1.64 3.53
CA THR A 123 2.32 -0.95 2.23
C THR A 123 1.76 -1.80 1.09
N HIS A 124 1.74 -3.12 1.26
CA HIS A 124 1.26 -4.10 0.28
C HIS A 124 0.11 -4.90 0.88
N PRO A 125 -0.73 -5.57 0.07
CA PRO A 125 -1.55 -6.68 0.54
C PRO A 125 -0.69 -7.71 1.29
N THR A 126 -1.26 -8.41 2.27
CA THR A 126 -0.49 -9.41 3.03
C THR A 126 -0.02 -10.53 2.12
N THR A 127 1.10 -11.20 2.46
CA THR A 127 1.57 -12.37 1.71
C THR A 127 0.46 -13.42 1.55
N LYS A 128 -0.34 -13.64 2.60
CA LYS A 128 -1.50 -14.54 2.54
C LYS A 128 -2.53 -14.09 1.50
N GLN A 129 -2.85 -12.79 1.40
CA GLN A 129 -3.74 -12.26 0.38
C GLN A 129 -3.17 -12.46 -1.03
N ARG A 130 -1.89 -12.16 -1.24
CA ARG A 130 -1.21 -12.29 -2.54
C ARG A 130 -1.15 -13.74 -3.01
N ILE A 131 -0.79 -14.68 -2.13
CA ILE A 131 -0.88 -16.13 -2.41
C ILE A 131 -2.33 -16.50 -2.76
N GLY A 132 -3.31 -15.94 -2.06
CA GLY A 132 -4.73 -16.09 -2.37
C GLY A 132 -5.10 -15.65 -3.79
N PHE A 133 -4.53 -14.54 -4.30
CA PHE A 133 -4.73 -14.10 -5.68
C PHE A 133 -4.24 -15.14 -6.69
N GLY A 134 -3.04 -15.69 -6.47
CA GLY A 134 -2.49 -16.74 -7.33
C GLY A 134 -3.32 -18.03 -7.28
N GLU A 135 -3.77 -18.46 -6.10
CA GLU A 135 -4.61 -19.65 -5.95
C GLU A 135 -5.99 -19.46 -6.60
N ALA A 136 -6.60 -18.28 -6.49
CA ALA A 136 -7.86 -17.95 -7.16
C ALA A 136 -7.69 -17.92 -8.70
N TRP A 137 -6.58 -17.39 -9.20
CA TRP A 137 -6.25 -17.43 -10.63
C TRP A 137 -6.12 -18.86 -11.15
N LYS A 138 -5.42 -19.71 -10.39
CA LYS A 138 -5.23 -21.14 -10.70
C LYS A 138 -6.55 -21.92 -10.76
N LYS A 139 -7.52 -21.57 -9.92
CA LYS A 139 -8.86 -22.19 -9.91
C LYS A 139 -9.77 -21.71 -11.05
N GLY A 140 -9.36 -20.69 -11.81
CA GLY A 140 -10.13 -20.12 -12.91
C GLY A 140 -11.03 -18.94 -12.51
N ASP A 141 -11.20 -18.68 -11.21
CA ASP A 141 -12.05 -17.60 -10.69
C ASP A 141 -11.55 -16.22 -11.15
N GLY A 142 -10.24 -15.98 -11.09
CA GLY A 142 -9.63 -14.72 -11.55
C GLY A 142 -9.53 -14.59 -13.08
N ARG A 143 -9.53 -15.72 -13.79
CA ARG A 143 -9.39 -15.79 -15.26
C ARG A 143 -10.70 -15.39 -15.95
N ALA A 144 -11.84 -15.79 -15.38
CA ALA A 144 -13.18 -15.44 -15.88
C ALA A 144 -13.51 -13.95 -15.72
N ASP A 145 -13.10 -13.31 -14.63
CA ASP A 145 -13.31 -11.87 -14.41
C ASP A 145 -12.44 -11.03 -15.36
N ALA A 146 -11.20 -11.45 -15.61
CA ALA A 146 -10.29 -10.78 -16.55
C ALA A 146 -10.76 -10.88 -18.02
N LEU A 147 -11.28 -12.05 -18.43
CA LEU A 147 -11.82 -12.24 -19.79
C LEU A 147 -13.17 -11.53 -20.00
N SER A 148 -13.90 -11.20 -18.92
CA SER A 148 -15.20 -10.53 -19.00
C SER A 148 -15.16 -9.01 -18.76
N GLY A 149 -13.98 -8.43 -18.50
CA GLY A 149 -13.80 -6.99 -18.29
C GLY A 149 -14.48 -6.43 -17.04
N ARG A 150 -14.92 -7.29 -16.10
CA ARG A 150 -15.65 -6.87 -14.90
C ARG A 150 -14.73 -6.78 -13.70
N SER A 151 -14.37 -5.55 -13.31
CA SER A 151 -13.77 -5.30 -11.99
C SER A 151 -14.84 -5.43 -10.90
N ARG A 152 -14.88 -6.55 -10.17
CA ARG A 152 -15.72 -6.63 -8.96
C ARG A 152 -15.19 -5.67 -7.90
N ARG A 153 -15.93 -4.58 -7.62
CA ARG A 153 -15.75 -3.81 -6.37
C ARG A 153 -15.93 -4.78 -5.19
N PRO A 154 -15.10 -4.70 -4.13
CA PRO A 154 -15.29 -5.55 -2.96
C PRO A 154 -16.66 -5.25 -2.36
N ALA A 155 -17.42 -6.31 -2.09
CA ALA A 155 -18.68 -6.23 -1.38
C ALA A 155 -18.44 -5.56 -0.03
N ARG A 156 -19.06 -4.40 0.20
CA ARG A 156 -19.24 -3.89 1.55
C ARG A 156 -20.13 -4.90 2.27
N GLY A 157 -19.53 -5.70 3.15
CA GLY A 157 -20.26 -6.54 4.09
C GLY A 157 -21.12 -5.64 4.97
N GLY A 158 -22.43 -5.78 4.82
CA GLY A 158 -23.44 -5.16 5.69
C GLY A 158 -23.87 -6.14 6.77
N SER A 159 -24.18 -5.53 7.93
CA SER A 159 -24.84 -6.02 9.15
C SER A 159 -24.21 -7.19 9.87
#